data_AF-K3XAQ0-F1
#
_entry.id   AF-K3XAQ0-F1
#
_cell.length_a   1.000
_cell.length_b   1.000
_cell.length_c   1.000
_cell.angle_alpha   90.00
_cell.angle_beta   90.00
_cell.angle_gamma   90.00
#
_symmetry.space_group_name_H-M   'P 1'
#
loop_
_entity.id
_entity.type
_entity.pdbx_description
1 polymer ?
#
loop_
_entity_poly.entity_id
_entity_poly.type
_entity_poly.pdbx_seq_one_letter_code
_entity_poly.pdbx_strand_id
1 'polypeptide(L)'
;MAPTEIASKASDPLATFAAPVVQIRPYRPEDKKEVDALFAAGMLFCGGDHPEFLYLWENYIEECLDDDLANIENVYVKPGGNFWVATIDDEQQDGGRREKVIGMVGLEAKPNQEGELRRMSVDSAYRRYGVGRMLVTHLETWAKANGFVKVWLTTGDIMKQACRFHESLDYEHTKTIVVSEDPRFHAFYFTKSL
;
A
#
# COMPACT_ATOMS: atom_id res chain seq x y z
N MET A 1 38.27 -14.19 -55.89
CA MET A 1 37.04 -13.61 -55.31
C MET A 1 36.20 -14.76 -54.78
N ALA A 2 36.27 -14.99 -53.48
CA ALA A 2 35.42 -15.94 -52.76
C ALA A 2 34.37 -15.13 -51.98
N PRO A 3 33.10 -15.52 -51.93
CA PRO A 3 32.10 -14.81 -51.13
C PRO A 3 32.26 -15.17 -49.66
N THR A 4 32.37 -14.13 -48.83
CA THR A 4 32.33 -14.20 -47.37
C THR A 4 30.91 -14.49 -46.92
N GLU A 5 30.68 -15.66 -46.34
CA GLU A 5 29.43 -16.02 -45.65
C GLU A 5 29.42 -15.30 -44.28
N ILE A 6 28.58 -14.28 -44.15
CA ILE A 6 28.30 -13.64 -42.86
C ILE A 6 27.15 -14.44 -42.22
N ALA A 7 27.50 -15.31 -41.28
CA ALA A 7 26.53 -16.00 -40.44
C ALA A 7 25.77 -14.99 -39.56
N SER A 8 24.53 -14.74 -39.93
CA SER A 8 23.53 -14.04 -39.11
C SER A 8 23.26 -14.86 -37.84
N LYS A 9 23.71 -14.37 -36.68
CA LYS A 9 23.22 -14.84 -35.38
C LYS A 9 21.77 -14.38 -35.25
N ALA A 10 20.84 -15.27 -35.53
CA ALA A 10 19.46 -15.11 -35.12
C ALA A 10 19.41 -15.02 -33.59
N SER A 11 18.99 -13.86 -33.08
CA SER A 11 18.63 -13.66 -31.69
C SER A 11 17.30 -14.36 -31.41
N ASP A 12 17.27 -15.21 -30.40
CA ASP A 12 16.08 -15.92 -29.92
C ASP A 12 14.91 -14.95 -29.62
N PRO A 13 13.71 -15.12 -30.20
CA PRO A 13 12.58 -14.21 -29.99
C PRO A 13 11.69 -14.58 -28.78
N LEU A 14 12.18 -15.37 -27.83
CA LEU A 14 11.43 -15.74 -26.62
C LEU A 14 12.26 -15.50 -25.36
N ALA A 15 12.64 -14.24 -25.14
CA ALA A 15 12.88 -13.78 -23.78
C ALA A 15 11.57 -13.95 -23.01
N THR A 16 11.49 -15.05 -22.26
CA THR A 16 10.38 -15.31 -21.34
C THR A 16 10.50 -14.25 -20.25
N PHE A 17 9.74 -13.17 -20.35
CA PHE A 17 9.58 -12.24 -19.23
C PHE A 17 8.90 -13.03 -18.11
N ALA A 18 9.68 -13.44 -17.11
CA ALA A 18 9.13 -13.98 -15.88
C ALA A 18 8.19 -12.92 -15.30
N ALA A 19 7.00 -13.33 -14.85
CA ALA A 19 6.09 -12.41 -14.19
C ALA A 19 6.82 -11.72 -13.02
N PRO A 20 6.65 -10.40 -12.83
CA PRO A 20 7.36 -9.68 -11.78
C PRO A 20 7.02 -10.30 -10.42
N VAL A 21 8.06 -10.71 -9.69
CA VAL A 21 7.92 -11.32 -8.37
C VAL A 21 7.74 -10.22 -7.33
N VAL A 22 6.58 -10.19 -6.67
CA VAL A 22 6.31 -9.24 -5.60
C VAL A 22 7.04 -9.66 -4.32
N GLN A 23 7.83 -8.76 -3.75
CA GLN A 23 8.50 -8.91 -2.47
C GLN A 23 7.86 -7.98 -1.43
N ILE A 24 7.76 -8.41 -0.18
CA ILE A 24 7.33 -7.55 0.93
C ILE A 24 8.49 -7.39 1.89
N ARG A 25 8.84 -6.14 2.20
CA ARG A 25 9.94 -5.81 3.12
C ARG A 25 9.61 -4.60 3.97
N PRO A 26 10.32 -4.40 5.10
CA PRO A 26 10.22 -3.16 5.86
C PRO A 26 10.55 -1.95 4.99
N TYR A 27 9.89 -0.83 5.30
CA TYR A 27 10.19 0.49 4.76
C TYR A 27 11.65 0.89 5.01
N ARG A 28 12.24 1.57 4.03
CA ARG A 28 13.55 2.20 4.13
C ARG A 28 13.43 3.69 3.77
N PRO A 29 14.29 4.58 4.32
CA PRO A 29 14.28 5.99 3.97
C PRO A 29 14.36 6.27 2.45
N GLU A 30 15.03 5.41 1.68
CA GLU A 30 15.10 5.53 0.21
C GLU A 30 13.74 5.38 -0.50
N ASP A 31 12.76 4.74 0.14
CA ASP A 31 11.43 4.51 -0.42
C ASP A 31 10.52 5.76 -0.30
N LYS A 32 10.91 6.76 0.50
CA LYS A 32 10.06 7.91 0.91
C LYS A 32 9.32 8.54 -0.27
N LYS A 33 10.04 8.86 -1.34
CA LYS A 33 9.47 9.51 -2.53
C LYS A 33 8.38 8.66 -3.20
N GLU A 34 8.59 7.35 -3.29
CA GLU A 34 7.63 6.43 -3.91
C GLU A 34 6.43 6.16 -2.99
N VAL A 35 6.67 6.05 -1.68
CA VAL A 35 5.63 5.91 -0.65
C VAL A 35 4.71 7.13 -0.63
N ASP A 36 5.25 8.34 -0.61
CA ASP A 36 4.48 9.59 -0.62
C ASP A 36 3.62 9.71 -1.88
N ALA A 37 4.22 9.43 -3.04
CA ALA A 37 3.51 9.46 -4.32
C ALA A 37 2.40 8.40 -4.39
N LEU A 38 2.67 7.19 -3.90
CA LEU A 38 1.69 6.10 -3.85
C LEU A 38 0.53 6.41 -2.90
N PHE A 39 0.81 7.05 -1.76
CA PHE A 39 -0.22 7.51 -0.83
C PHE A 39 -1.13 8.55 -1.47
N ALA A 40 -0.55 9.62 -2.01
CA ALA A 40 -1.29 10.70 -2.66
C ALA A 40 -2.17 10.16 -3.81
N ALA A 41 -1.59 9.33 -4.69
CA ALA A 41 -2.32 8.72 -5.80
C ALA A 41 -3.46 7.80 -5.33
N GLY A 42 -3.24 7.04 -4.26
CA GLY A 42 -4.26 6.17 -3.64
C GLY A 42 -5.45 6.96 -3.10
N MET A 43 -5.18 8.04 -2.37
CA MET A 43 -6.20 8.92 -1.79
C MET A 43 -6.99 9.66 -2.86
N LEU A 44 -6.32 10.25 -3.86
CA LEU A 44 -6.98 10.96 -4.97
C LEU A 44 -7.87 10.02 -5.80
N PHE A 45 -7.43 8.77 -6.01
CA PHE A 45 -8.26 7.77 -6.69
C PHE A 45 -9.57 7.50 -5.93
N CYS A 46 -9.52 7.43 -4.60
CA CYS A 46 -10.70 7.18 -3.79
C CYS A 46 -11.60 8.42 -3.64
N GLY A 47 -11.02 9.61 -3.69
CA GLY A 47 -11.75 10.89 -3.65
C GLY A 47 -12.36 11.32 -4.99
N GLY A 48 -11.93 10.70 -6.10
CA GLY A 48 -12.31 11.10 -7.47
C GLY A 48 -13.80 10.97 -7.81
N ASP A 49 -14.57 10.22 -7.03
CA ASP A 49 -16.02 10.12 -7.17
C ASP A 49 -16.77 11.37 -6.66
N HIS A 50 -16.06 12.30 -5.99
CA HIS A 50 -16.58 13.54 -5.41
C HIS A 50 -15.64 14.74 -5.71
N PRO A 51 -15.55 15.21 -6.97
CA PRO A 51 -14.64 16.28 -7.37
C PRO A 51 -14.91 17.61 -6.62
N GLU A 52 -16.13 17.83 -6.14
CA GLU A 52 -16.51 18.98 -5.31
C GLU A 52 -15.76 19.05 -3.97
N PHE A 53 -15.22 17.92 -3.50
CA PHE A 53 -14.48 17.81 -2.24
C PHE A 53 -12.99 17.52 -2.44
N LEU A 54 -12.46 17.75 -3.65
CA LEU A 54 -11.05 17.52 -3.98
C LEU A 54 -10.09 18.18 -2.98
N TYR A 55 -10.38 19.42 -2.59
CA TYR A 55 -9.58 20.17 -1.63
C TYR A 55 -9.48 19.49 -0.24
N LEU A 56 -10.51 18.75 0.19
CA LEU A 56 -10.46 18.01 1.46
C LEU A 56 -9.49 16.84 1.36
N TRP A 57 -9.44 16.17 0.20
CA TRP A 57 -8.48 15.10 -0.05
C TRP A 57 -7.05 15.65 -0.15
N GLU A 58 -6.86 16.76 -0.84
CA GLU A 58 -5.55 17.43 -0.95
C GLU A 58 -5.02 17.83 0.43
N ASN A 59 -5.83 18.52 1.24
CA ASN A 59 -5.46 18.91 2.60
C ASN A 59 -5.14 17.68 3.46
N TYR A 60 -5.97 16.63 3.41
CA TYR A 60 -5.73 15.40 4.17
C TYR A 60 -4.44 14.71 3.72
N ILE A 61 -4.14 14.72 2.42
CA ILE A 61 -2.89 14.18 1.88
C ILE A 61 -1.70 14.96 2.45
N GLU A 62 -1.72 16.29 2.37
CA GLU A 62 -0.66 17.14 2.90
C GLU A 62 -0.44 16.91 4.41
N GLU A 63 -1.51 16.90 5.20
CA GLU A 63 -1.44 16.63 6.64
C GLU A 63 -0.76 15.29 6.95
N CYS A 64 -1.11 14.21 6.23
CA CYS A 64 -0.50 12.90 6.45
C CYS A 64 0.97 12.85 5.97
N LEU A 65 1.29 13.56 4.88
CA LEU A 65 2.66 13.65 4.36
C LEU A 65 3.59 14.42 5.30
N ASP A 66 3.06 15.41 6.03
CA ASP A 66 3.78 16.24 6.99
C ASP A 66 3.79 15.67 8.42
N ASP A 67 2.91 14.70 8.74
CA ASP A 67 2.82 14.06 10.05
C ASP A 67 3.44 12.64 10.05
N ASP A 68 2.62 11.61 9.85
CA ASP A 68 3.01 10.24 10.10
C ASP A 68 3.92 9.67 9.00
N LEU A 69 3.69 10.05 7.75
CA LEU A 69 4.53 9.63 6.64
C LEU A 69 5.86 10.39 6.60
N ALA A 70 5.95 11.60 7.17
CA ALA A 70 7.23 12.29 7.39
C ALA A 70 8.12 11.55 8.41
N ASN A 71 7.51 10.85 9.37
CA ASN A 71 8.19 10.30 10.55
C ASN A 71 7.89 8.82 10.80
N ILE A 72 7.86 8.00 9.75
CA ILE A 72 7.44 6.59 9.80
C ILE A 72 8.12 5.80 10.94
N GLU A 73 9.43 5.98 11.12
CA GLU A 73 10.20 5.32 12.18
C GLU A 73 9.66 5.64 13.59
N ASN A 74 9.34 6.91 13.86
CA ASN A 74 8.90 7.36 15.19
C ASN A 74 7.42 7.07 15.43
N VAL A 75 6.59 7.08 14.39
CA VAL A 75 5.14 6.87 14.52
C VAL A 75 4.78 5.38 14.52
N TYR A 76 5.42 4.58 13.68
CA TYR A 76 5.07 3.18 13.50
C TYR A 76 6.06 2.24 14.20
N VAL A 77 7.37 2.37 13.91
CA VAL A 77 8.35 1.33 14.27
C VAL A 77 8.74 1.39 15.75
N LYS A 78 9.23 2.53 16.24
CA LYS A 78 9.68 2.67 17.65
C LYS A 78 8.61 2.38 18.69
N PRO A 79 7.32 2.73 18.49
CA PRO A 79 6.26 2.38 19.44
C PRO A 79 5.90 0.89 19.48
N GLY A 80 6.49 0.05 18.62
CA GLY A 80 6.27 -1.40 18.57
C GLY A 80 5.40 -1.87 17.41
N GLY A 81 5.02 -0.97 16.50
CA GLY A 81 4.39 -1.31 15.23
C GLY A 81 5.43 -1.52 14.12
N ASN A 82 5.00 -1.34 12.86
CA ASN A 82 5.91 -1.45 11.72
C ASN A 82 5.31 -0.80 10.46
N PHE A 83 6.11 -0.70 9.40
CA PHE A 83 5.67 -0.23 8.09
C PHE A 83 6.34 -1.05 6.99
N TRP A 84 5.55 -1.54 6.04
CA TRP A 84 6.03 -2.38 4.93
C TRP A 84 5.70 -1.77 3.58
N VAL A 85 6.57 -2.09 2.63
CA VAL A 85 6.36 -1.84 1.21
C VAL A 85 6.33 -3.17 0.45
N ALA A 86 5.49 -3.24 -0.57
CA ALA A 86 5.53 -4.26 -1.59
C ALA A 86 6.33 -3.73 -2.77
N THR A 87 7.33 -4.48 -3.23
CA THR A 87 8.23 -4.09 -4.31
C THR A 87 8.25 -5.12 -5.43
N ILE A 88 8.64 -4.66 -6.62
CA ILE A 88 9.03 -5.50 -7.76
C ILE A 88 10.37 -5.02 -8.28
N ASP A 89 11.11 -5.90 -8.95
CA ASP A 89 12.27 -5.49 -9.74
C ASP A 89 11.78 -4.71 -10.98
N ASP A 90 12.21 -3.46 -11.09
CA ASP A 90 11.98 -2.60 -12.25
C ASP A 90 13.26 -2.50 -13.07
N GLU A 91 13.21 -3.06 -14.28
CA GLU A 91 14.31 -2.98 -15.24
C GLU A 91 14.32 -1.60 -15.89
N GLN A 92 15.33 -0.81 -15.52
CA GLN A 92 15.52 0.52 -16.08
C GLN A 92 16.05 0.43 -17.51
N GLN A 93 15.79 1.47 -18.30
CA GLN A 93 16.21 1.53 -19.70
C GLN A 93 17.74 1.49 -19.89
N ASP A 94 18.51 1.80 -18.84
CA ASP A 94 19.98 1.75 -18.83
C ASP A 94 20.55 0.37 -18.42
N GLY A 95 19.69 -0.63 -18.19
CA GLY A 95 20.07 -1.97 -17.72
C GLY A 95 20.28 -2.07 -16.21
N GLY A 96 20.04 -0.99 -15.46
CA GLY A 96 19.97 -1.01 -14.01
C GLY A 96 18.73 -1.74 -13.51
N ARG A 97 18.84 -2.38 -12.35
CA ARG A 97 17.70 -2.93 -11.60
C ARG A 97 17.49 -2.12 -10.34
N ARG A 98 16.26 -1.63 -10.15
CA ARG A 98 15.83 -0.96 -8.93
C ARG A 98 14.55 -1.59 -8.44
N GLU A 99 14.39 -1.72 -7.12
CA GLU A 99 13.10 -2.05 -6.55
C GLU A 99 12.14 -0.87 -6.72
N LYS A 100 11.00 -1.11 -7.39
CA LYS A 100 9.90 -0.14 -7.44
C LYS A 100 8.87 -0.51 -6.38
N VAL A 101 8.43 0.47 -5.59
CA VAL A 101 7.32 0.32 -4.64
C VAL A 101 6.00 0.31 -5.39
N ILE A 102 5.22 -0.76 -5.20
CA ILE A 102 3.89 -0.96 -5.82
C ILE A 102 2.76 -1.09 -4.78
N GLY A 103 3.11 -1.10 -3.49
CA GLY A 103 2.16 -1.20 -2.40
C GLY A 103 2.78 -0.79 -1.07
N MET A 104 1.95 -0.38 -0.12
CA MET A 104 2.39 -0.05 1.24
C MET A 104 1.31 -0.36 2.27
N VAL A 105 1.72 -0.59 3.51
CA VAL A 105 0.83 -0.69 4.69
C VAL A 105 1.62 -0.41 5.98
N GLY A 106 1.02 0.34 6.90
CA GLY A 106 1.52 0.56 8.26
C GLY A 106 0.69 -0.18 9.30
N LEU A 107 1.32 -0.59 10.38
CA LEU A 107 0.65 -1.02 11.62
C LEU A 107 1.14 -0.11 12.75
N GLU A 108 0.24 0.72 13.28
CA GLU A 108 0.52 1.55 14.44
C GLU A 108 0.13 0.78 15.71
N ALA A 109 1.04 0.67 16.67
CA ALA A 109 0.77 0.00 17.93
C ALA A 109 -0.18 0.83 18.79
N LYS A 110 -1.20 0.18 19.36
CA LYS A 110 -2.20 0.78 20.25
C LYS A 110 -2.26 0.03 21.58
N PRO A 111 -2.88 0.61 22.62
CA PRO A 111 -3.10 -0.09 23.88
C PRO A 111 -3.84 -1.43 23.70
N ASN A 112 -3.75 -2.29 24.71
CA ASN A 112 -4.42 -3.61 24.75
C ASN A 112 -3.93 -4.61 23.69
N GLN A 113 -2.67 -4.49 23.24
CA GLN A 113 -2.09 -5.36 22.20
C GLN A 113 -2.86 -5.28 20.88
N GLU A 114 -3.35 -4.09 20.55
CA GLU A 114 -4.09 -3.83 19.31
C GLU A 114 -3.20 -3.11 18.30
N GLY A 115 -3.35 -3.43 17.02
CA GLY A 115 -2.68 -2.75 15.92
C GLY A 115 -3.69 -2.01 15.05
N GLU A 116 -3.46 -0.74 14.77
CA GLU A 116 -4.21 -0.01 13.75
C GLU A 116 -3.54 -0.18 12.40
N LEU A 117 -4.21 -0.78 11.43
CA LEU A 117 -3.77 -0.85 10.04
C LEU A 117 -4.03 0.51 9.37
N ARG A 118 -2.96 1.13 8.89
CA ARG A 118 -2.98 2.47 8.29
C ARG A 118 -2.28 2.51 6.94
N ARG A 119 -2.55 3.58 6.18
CA ARG A 119 -1.84 3.95 4.94
C ARG A 119 -1.78 2.82 3.92
N MET A 120 -2.83 2.01 3.81
CA MET A 120 -2.86 0.95 2.83
C MET A 120 -3.14 1.51 1.43
N SER A 121 -2.16 1.39 0.54
CA SER A 121 -2.29 1.77 -0.87
C SER A 121 -1.61 0.75 -1.76
N VAL A 122 -2.18 0.53 -2.95
CA VAL A 122 -1.60 -0.30 -4.03
C VAL A 122 -1.67 0.50 -5.33
N ASP A 123 -0.56 0.50 -6.07
CA ASP A 123 -0.43 1.16 -7.38
C ASP A 123 -1.54 0.60 -8.29
N SER A 124 -2.25 1.50 -8.99
CA SER A 124 -3.41 1.16 -9.80
C SER A 124 -3.11 0.11 -10.87
N ALA A 125 -1.89 0.10 -11.42
CA ALA A 125 -1.44 -0.89 -12.40
C ALA A 125 -1.29 -2.31 -11.80
N TYR A 126 -1.16 -2.42 -10.48
CA TYR A 126 -0.92 -3.67 -9.75
C TYR A 126 -2.10 -4.07 -8.85
N ARG A 127 -3.23 -3.35 -8.92
CA ARG A 127 -4.47 -3.75 -8.25
C ARG A 127 -5.04 -5.01 -8.90
N ARG A 128 -5.78 -5.78 -8.10
CA ARG A 128 -6.41 -7.07 -8.50
C ARG A 128 -5.43 -8.21 -8.82
N TYR A 129 -4.13 -8.00 -8.66
CA TYR A 129 -3.11 -9.07 -8.70
C TYR A 129 -2.78 -9.65 -7.32
N GLY A 130 -3.57 -9.34 -6.28
CA GLY A 130 -3.39 -9.90 -4.94
C GLY A 130 -2.43 -9.14 -4.02
N VAL A 131 -1.73 -8.09 -4.50
CA VAL A 131 -0.75 -7.31 -3.72
C VAL A 131 -1.30 -6.83 -2.37
N GLY A 132 -2.51 -6.25 -2.36
CA GLY A 132 -3.14 -5.81 -1.12
C GLY A 132 -3.36 -6.95 -0.12
N ARG A 133 -3.81 -8.12 -0.59
CA ARG A 133 -3.99 -9.30 0.27
C ARG A 133 -2.65 -9.76 0.82
N MET A 134 -1.60 -9.78 0.01
CA MET A 134 -0.25 -10.13 0.48
C MET A 134 0.23 -9.18 1.59
N LEU A 135 0.05 -7.87 1.43
CA LEU A 135 0.40 -6.86 2.45
C LEU A 135 -0.35 -7.09 3.76
N VAL A 136 -1.66 -7.27 3.72
CA VAL A 136 -2.46 -7.49 4.95
C VAL A 136 -2.11 -8.82 5.60
N THR A 137 -1.96 -9.89 4.83
CA THR A 137 -1.55 -11.20 5.38
C THR A 137 -0.17 -11.14 6.03
N HIS A 138 0.78 -10.42 5.42
CA HIS A 138 2.11 -10.21 6.01
C HIS A 138 2.03 -9.43 7.33
N LEU A 139 1.28 -8.33 7.33
CA LEU A 139 1.03 -7.50 8.54
C LEU A 139 0.38 -8.33 9.65
N GLU A 140 -0.67 -9.09 9.36
CA GLU A 140 -1.38 -9.92 10.36
C GLU A 140 -0.47 -11.02 10.92
N THR A 141 0.32 -11.66 10.05
CA THR A 141 1.27 -12.71 10.48
C THR A 141 2.34 -12.13 11.39
N TRP A 142 2.90 -10.98 11.03
CA TRP A 142 3.87 -10.27 11.86
C TRP A 142 3.24 -9.82 13.18
N ALA A 143 2.03 -9.26 13.14
CA ALA A 143 1.33 -8.80 14.33
C ALA A 143 1.10 -9.94 15.33
N LYS A 144 0.62 -11.11 14.87
CA LYS A 144 0.50 -12.33 15.70
C LYS A 144 1.82 -12.71 16.36
N ALA A 145 2.89 -12.73 15.58
CA ALA A 145 4.23 -13.09 16.07
C ALA A 145 4.78 -12.08 17.10
N ASN A 146 4.28 -10.85 17.12
CA ASN A 146 4.70 -9.78 18.03
C ASN A 146 3.68 -9.52 19.16
N GLY A 147 2.76 -10.47 19.41
CA GLY A 147 1.87 -10.43 20.56
C GLY A 147 0.61 -9.57 20.39
N PHE A 148 0.33 -9.09 19.19
CA PHE A 148 -0.94 -8.41 18.91
C PHE A 148 -2.09 -9.42 18.90
N VAL A 149 -3.23 -9.05 19.50
CA VAL A 149 -4.43 -9.90 19.61
C VAL A 149 -5.56 -9.45 18.69
N LYS A 150 -5.47 -8.23 18.15
CA LYS A 150 -6.48 -7.64 17.27
C LYS A 150 -5.85 -6.62 16.33
N VAL A 151 -6.33 -6.61 15.08
CA VAL A 151 -6.08 -5.52 14.13
C VAL A 151 -7.38 -4.81 13.85
N TRP A 152 -7.34 -3.49 13.76
CA TRP A 152 -8.46 -2.68 13.35
C TRP A 152 -8.03 -1.58 12.39
N LEU A 153 -8.99 -0.98 11.69
CA LEU A 153 -8.75 0.14 10.79
C LEU A 153 -10.00 0.99 10.66
N THR A 154 -9.80 2.19 10.13
CA THR A 154 -10.89 3.06 9.69
C THR A 154 -10.79 3.29 8.18
N THR A 155 -11.93 3.33 7.51
CA THR A 155 -12.01 3.70 6.09
C THR A 155 -13.26 4.53 5.86
N GLY A 156 -13.19 5.52 4.97
CA GLY A 156 -14.36 6.35 4.63
C GLY A 156 -15.46 5.51 3.99
N ASP A 157 -16.72 5.79 4.30
CA ASP A 157 -17.88 5.09 3.72
C ASP A 157 -17.95 5.24 2.19
N ILE A 158 -17.46 6.36 1.67
CA ILE A 158 -17.31 6.62 0.25
C ILE A 158 -16.26 5.69 -0.43
N MET A 159 -15.31 5.13 0.34
CA MET A 159 -14.22 4.28 -0.18
C MET A 159 -14.70 2.84 -0.41
N LYS A 160 -15.76 2.66 -1.20
CA LYS A 160 -16.49 1.39 -1.38
C LYS A 160 -15.58 0.21 -1.76
N GLN A 161 -14.55 0.45 -2.57
CA GLN A 161 -13.59 -0.58 -2.96
C GLN A 161 -12.73 -1.04 -1.77
N ALA A 162 -12.33 -0.11 -0.90
CA ALA A 162 -11.60 -0.43 0.32
C ALA A 162 -12.51 -1.19 1.30
N CYS A 163 -13.75 -0.76 1.54
CA CYS A 163 -14.69 -1.49 2.41
C CYS A 163 -14.83 -2.96 1.99
N ARG A 164 -15.17 -3.21 0.72
CA ARG A 164 -15.30 -4.58 0.18
C ARG A 164 -14.01 -5.39 0.27
N PHE A 165 -12.87 -4.73 0.13
CA PHE A 165 -11.57 -5.38 0.23
C PHE A 165 -11.33 -5.89 1.65
N HIS A 166 -11.58 -5.08 2.69
CA HIS A 166 -11.41 -5.50 4.09
C HIS A 166 -12.43 -6.58 4.49
N GLU A 167 -13.68 -6.47 4.05
CA GLU A 167 -14.69 -7.53 4.24
C GLU A 167 -14.22 -8.86 3.64
N SER A 168 -13.59 -8.83 2.45
CA SER A 168 -13.03 -10.04 1.81
C SER A 168 -11.81 -10.64 2.51
N LEU A 169 -11.30 -9.96 3.54
CA LEU A 169 -10.20 -10.39 4.39
C LEU A 169 -10.68 -10.76 5.80
N ASP A 170 -11.99 -10.97 5.97
CA ASP A 170 -12.63 -11.33 7.23
C ASP A 170 -12.53 -10.24 8.31
N TYR A 171 -12.40 -8.98 7.90
CA TYR A 171 -12.63 -7.86 8.81
C TYR A 171 -14.13 -7.59 8.95
N GLU A 172 -14.58 -7.44 10.19
CA GLU A 172 -15.96 -7.15 10.51
C GLU A 172 -16.15 -5.64 10.70
N HIS A 173 -17.15 -5.06 10.04
CA HIS A 173 -17.59 -3.70 10.31
C HIS A 173 -18.30 -3.65 11.66
N THR A 174 -17.71 -2.96 12.65
CA THR A 174 -18.22 -2.93 14.03
C THR A 174 -18.82 -1.59 14.43
N LYS A 175 -18.45 -0.49 13.76
CA LYS A 175 -18.91 0.85 14.12
C LYS A 175 -18.84 1.80 12.93
N THR A 176 -19.83 2.68 12.81
CA THR A 176 -19.79 3.85 11.93
C THR A 176 -19.71 5.13 12.77
N ILE A 177 -18.84 6.06 12.40
CA ILE A 177 -18.78 7.40 13.02
C ILE A 177 -18.92 8.48 11.96
N VAL A 178 -19.48 9.63 12.33
CA VAL A 178 -19.42 10.85 11.50
C VAL A 178 -18.06 11.50 11.72
N VAL A 179 -17.27 11.65 10.66
CA VAL A 179 -15.95 12.31 10.72
C VAL A 179 -15.99 13.76 10.23
N SER A 180 -17.01 14.12 9.47
CA SER A 180 -17.33 15.48 9.07
C SER A 180 -18.84 15.62 8.97
N GLU A 181 -19.40 16.72 9.46
CA GLU A 181 -20.85 17.00 9.36
C GLU A 181 -21.21 17.76 8.07
N ASP A 182 -20.29 18.57 7.54
CA ASP A 182 -20.47 19.32 6.30
C ASP A 182 -19.15 19.49 5.52
N PRO A 183 -18.98 18.77 4.38
CA PRO A 183 -19.87 17.74 3.88
C PRO A 183 -19.91 16.53 4.81
N ARG A 184 -21.06 15.83 4.84
CA ARG A 184 -21.23 14.70 5.74
C ARG A 184 -20.45 13.49 5.26
N PHE A 185 -19.43 13.09 6.02
CA PHE A 185 -18.64 11.89 5.78
C PHE A 185 -18.70 10.95 6.97
N HIS A 186 -18.78 9.64 6.69
CA HIS A 186 -18.65 8.63 7.73
C HIS A 186 -17.33 7.87 7.58
N ALA A 187 -16.79 7.42 8.71
CA ALA A 187 -15.77 6.39 8.74
C ALA A 187 -16.36 5.10 9.30
N PHE A 188 -16.07 3.99 8.63
CA PHE A 188 -16.35 2.63 9.08
C PHE A 188 -15.15 2.07 9.81
N TYR A 189 -15.39 1.53 11.00
CA TYR A 189 -14.43 0.78 11.79
C TYR A 189 -14.54 -0.70 11.45
N PHE A 190 -13.43 -1.25 11.01
CA PHE A 190 -13.28 -2.66 10.73
C PHE A 190 -12.35 -3.28 11.76
N THR A 191 -12.68 -4.46 12.27
CA THR A 191 -11.86 -5.18 13.26
C THR A 191 -11.71 -6.64 12.89
N LYS A 192 -10.57 -7.22 13.26
CA LYS A 192 -10.30 -8.65 13.12
C LYS A 192 -9.47 -9.14 14.30
N SER A 193 -9.93 -10.19 14.95
CA SER A 193 -9.12 -10.91 15.94
C SER A 193 -8.01 -11.70 15.25
N LEU A 194 -6.83 -11.69 15.86
CA LEU A 194 -5.64 -12.37 15.34
C LEU A 194 -5.48 -13.78 15.91
#